data_AF-A0A9D9TCS9-F1
#
_entry.id   AF-A0A9D9TCS9-F1
#
_cell.length_a   1.000
_cell.length_b   1.000
_cell.length_c   1.000
_cell.angle_alpha   90.00
_cell.angle_beta   90.00
_cell.angle_gamma   90.00
#
_symmetry.space_group_name_H-M   'P 1'
#
loop_
_entity.id
_entity.type
_entity.pdbx_description
1 polymer ?
#
loop_
_entity_poly.entity_id
_entity_poly.type
_entity_poly.pdbx_seq_one_letter_code
_entity_poly.pdbx_strand_id
1 'polypeptide(L)'
;MKKITPLVVVGMLLLLLVSSCNTAQKAYRKGDYYKATIEAIDRLRSKPDNSKAQTILLNAYPMAQKTALREIENALQRDDLNKYDILVYQYSRLNNIANNIYTCPKAYELIPRPAEYQAEIAEAKRKAAENLYTMGEQALSYRTLEQSRIAYSHFNRANEYVYGYKDVFNKIDEALYYATLRVLVERPITAGKYQLSAEFFSNNLIAEMTRQSQHKFIRFYTIEEAQSLKMNNPHQFLIFDFTDYTIGNVRE
;
A
#
# COMPACT_ATOMS: atom_id res chain seq x y z
N MET A 1 15.14 33.43 25.96
CA MET A 1 15.07 32.93 24.57
C MET A 1 16.35 33.35 23.85
N LYS A 2 17.30 32.42 23.61
CA LYS A 2 18.60 32.75 22.99
C LYS A 2 18.37 33.16 21.53
N LYS A 3 18.73 34.39 21.16
CA LYS A 3 18.64 34.89 19.79
C LYS A 3 19.60 34.09 18.91
N ILE A 4 19.05 33.29 17.99
CA ILE A 4 19.83 32.59 16.96
C ILE A 4 20.35 33.68 16.01
N THR A 5 21.67 33.82 15.92
CA THR A 5 22.30 34.82 15.06
C THR A 5 22.19 34.43 13.58
N PRO A 6 21.97 35.38 12.66
CA PRO A 6 21.82 35.10 11.23
C PRO A 6 23.04 34.38 10.63
N LEU A 7 24.23 34.55 11.22
CA LEU A 7 25.45 33.84 10.85
C LEU A 7 25.36 32.31 11.06
N VAL A 8 24.66 31.86 12.10
CA VAL A 8 24.47 30.43 12.39
C VAL A 8 23.49 29.79 11.40
N VAL A 9 22.45 30.54 10.99
CA VAL A 9 21.50 30.11 9.97
C VAL A 9 22.17 30.01 8.60
N VAL A 10 23.00 31.00 8.23
CA VAL A 10 23.79 30.98 6.98
C VAL A 10 24.81 29.83 6.98
N GLY A 11 25.48 29.57 8.10
CA GLY A 11 26.40 28.44 8.24
C GLY A 11 25.72 27.07 8.11
N MET A 12 24.53 26.92 8.68
CA MET A 12 23.72 25.69 8.57
C MET A 12 23.19 25.48 7.15
N LEU A 13 22.81 26.55 6.44
CA LEU A 13 22.40 26.51 5.04
C LEU A 13 23.57 26.16 4.11
N LEU A 14 24.79 26.65 4.40
CA LEU A 14 25.99 26.30 3.64
C LEU A 14 26.39 24.83 3.82
N LEU A 15 26.28 24.27 5.02
CA LEU A 15 26.57 22.85 5.30
C LEU A 15 25.67 21.89 4.52
N LEU A 16 24.40 22.25 4.29
CA LEU A 16 23.46 21.48 3.47
C LEU A 16 23.82 21.49 1.97
N LEU A 17 24.58 22.48 1.47
CA LEU A 17 24.93 22.61 0.06
C LEU A 17 26.20 21.84 -0.36
N VAL A 18 27.01 21.37 0.60
CA VAL A 18 28.26 20.62 0.35
C VAL A 18 28.07 19.11 0.48
N SER A 19 27.10 18.65 1.27
CA SER A 19 26.86 17.23 1.54
C SER A 19 26.38 16.44 0.31
N SER A 20 25.62 17.04 -0.61
CA SER A 20 25.12 16.34 -1.82
C SER A 20 26.23 15.87 -2.77
N CYS A 21 27.38 16.56 -2.80
CA CYS A 21 28.50 16.21 -3.67
C CYS A 21 29.19 14.89 -3.25
N ASN A 22 29.22 14.60 -1.95
CA ASN A 22 29.76 13.33 -1.43
C ASN A 22 28.76 12.19 -1.54
N THR A 23 27.46 12.48 -1.58
CA THR A 23 26.40 11.46 -1.60
C THR A 23 26.39 10.67 -2.91
N ALA A 24 26.40 11.34 -4.06
CA ALA A 24 26.40 10.69 -5.38
C ALA A 24 27.63 9.77 -5.57
N GLN A 25 28.83 10.28 -5.23
CA GLN A 25 30.08 9.53 -5.33
C GLN A 25 30.11 8.33 -4.37
N LYS A 26 29.56 8.48 -3.15
CA LYS A 26 29.45 7.40 -2.18
C LYS A 26 28.50 6.32 -2.66
N ALA A 27 27.36 6.68 -3.25
CA ALA A 27 26.41 5.74 -3.83
C ALA A 27 27.06 4.96 -4.98
N TYR A 28 27.75 5.65 -5.88
CA TYR A 28 28.45 5.05 -7.02
C TYR A 28 29.49 4.01 -6.56
N ARG A 29 30.33 4.36 -5.59
CA ARG A 29 31.35 3.44 -5.03
C ARG A 29 30.76 2.22 -4.32
N LYS A 30 29.52 2.31 -3.86
CA LYS A 30 28.78 1.20 -3.23
C LYS A 30 28.01 0.34 -4.24
N GLY A 31 28.05 0.67 -5.53
CA GLY A 31 27.28 -0.02 -6.56
C GLY A 31 25.80 0.38 -6.63
N ASP A 32 25.36 1.41 -5.89
CA ASP A 32 24.00 1.94 -6.00
C ASP A 32 23.96 3.00 -7.12
N TYR A 33 23.99 2.51 -8.36
CA TYR A 33 24.08 3.35 -9.55
C TYR A 33 22.83 4.18 -9.81
N TYR A 34 21.65 3.69 -9.43
CA TYR A 34 20.42 4.47 -9.50
C TYR A 34 20.50 5.70 -8.60
N LYS A 35 20.83 5.51 -7.32
CA LYS A 35 20.95 6.62 -6.38
C LYS A 35 22.05 7.58 -6.82
N ALA A 36 23.18 7.07 -7.27
CA ALA A 36 24.26 7.90 -7.81
C ALA A 36 23.80 8.77 -8.98
N THR A 37 22.97 8.22 -9.87
CA THR A 37 22.39 8.94 -11.02
C THR A 37 21.45 10.04 -10.56
N ILE A 38 20.48 9.74 -9.70
CA ILE A 38 19.50 10.71 -9.20
C ILE A 38 20.19 11.86 -8.44
N GLU A 39 21.10 11.53 -7.52
CA GLU A 39 21.83 12.53 -6.72
C GLU A 39 22.75 13.41 -7.60
N ALA A 40 23.33 12.85 -8.67
CA ALA A 40 24.10 13.63 -9.63
C ALA A 40 23.21 14.61 -10.41
N ILE A 41 22.02 14.17 -10.87
CA ILE A 41 21.06 15.04 -11.56
C ILE A 41 20.58 16.16 -10.63
N ASP A 42 20.23 15.84 -9.37
CA ASP A 42 19.83 16.84 -8.37
C ASP A 42 20.95 17.86 -8.09
N ARG A 43 22.20 17.41 -8.10
CA ARG A 43 23.34 18.33 -8.01
C ARG A 43 23.45 19.23 -9.24
N LEU A 44 23.26 18.71 -10.45
CA LEU A 44 23.31 19.50 -11.67
C LEU A 44 22.15 20.49 -11.77
N ARG A 45 20.99 20.18 -11.18
CA ARG A 45 19.86 21.10 -11.06
C ARG A 45 20.20 22.35 -10.25
N SER A 46 20.99 22.20 -9.19
CA SER A 46 21.43 23.32 -8.35
C SER A 46 22.75 23.95 -8.78
N LYS A 47 23.65 23.19 -9.41
CA LYS A 47 24.98 23.62 -9.88
C LYS A 47 25.31 22.97 -11.24
N PRO A 48 24.85 23.56 -12.35
CA PRO A 48 25.06 23.01 -13.70
C PRO A 48 26.54 22.75 -14.04
N ASP A 49 27.44 23.65 -13.68
CA ASP A 49 28.87 23.54 -14.02
C ASP A 49 29.67 22.61 -13.10
N ASN A 50 29.00 21.82 -12.25
CA ASN A 50 29.67 20.91 -11.35
C ASN A 50 30.28 19.72 -12.10
N SER A 51 31.56 19.84 -12.49
CA SER A 51 32.28 18.81 -13.25
C SER A 51 32.22 17.41 -12.64
N LYS A 52 32.32 17.29 -11.30
CA LYS A 52 32.21 15.99 -10.60
C LYS A 52 30.84 15.34 -10.80
N ALA A 53 29.76 16.11 -10.66
CA ALA A 53 28.40 15.60 -10.86
C ALA A 53 28.15 15.21 -12.33
N GLN A 54 28.69 15.97 -13.29
CA GLN A 54 28.63 15.61 -14.71
C GLN A 54 29.35 14.27 -14.97
N THR A 55 30.57 14.11 -14.46
CA THR A 55 31.32 12.84 -14.57
C THR A 55 30.56 11.68 -13.91
N ILE A 56 29.98 11.87 -12.72
CA ILE A 56 29.24 10.81 -12.03
C ILE A 56 28.00 10.44 -12.83
N LEU A 57 27.23 11.40 -13.35
CA LEU A 57 26.05 11.14 -14.16
C LEU A 57 26.39 10.27 -15.39
N LEU A 58 27.42 10.66 -16.15
CA LEU A 58 27.84 9.95 -17.37
C LEU A 58 28.29 8.50 -17.10
N ASN A 59 28.85 8.21 -15.92
CA ASN A 59 29.27 6.87 -15.54
C ASN A 59 28.17 6.05 -14.85
N ALA A 60 27.38 6.68 -13.98
CA ALA A 60 26.37 6.01 -13.17
C ALA A 60 25.15 5.61 -13.99
N TYR A 61 24.71 6.45 -14.94
CA TYR A 61 23.50 6.18 -15.72
C TYR A 61 23.56 4.87 -16.52
N PRO A 62 24.61 4.60 -17.33
CA PRO A 62 24.72 3.33 -18.05
C PRO A 62 24.75 2.12 -17.11
N MET A 63 25.40 2.25 -15.95
CA MET A 63 25.47 1.19 -14.94
C MET A 63 24.14 0.96 -14.25
N ALA A 64 23.35 2.03 -13.99
CA ALA A 64 22.00 1.93 -13.46
C ALA A 64 21.09 1.19 -14.43
N GLN A 65 21.17 1.53 -15.72
CA GLN A 65 20.43 0.85 -16.78
C GLN A 65 20.79 -0.63 -16.87
N LYS A 66 22.09 -0.95 -16.99
CA LYS A 66 22.57 -2.33 -17.05
C LYS A 66 22.15 -3.15 -15.83
N THR A 67 22.22 -2.56 -14.64
CA THR A 67 21.85 -3.25 -13.40
C THR A 67 20.35 -3.55 -13.38
N ALA A 68 19.50 -2.56 -13.67
CA ALA A 68 18.05 -2.74 -13.69
C ALA A 68 17.60 -3.78 -14.72
N LEU A 69 18.16 -3.74 -15.93
CA LEU A 69 17.84 -4.70 -16.99
C LEU A 69 18.28 -6.13 -16.64
N ARG A 70 19.43 -6.29 -15.99
CA ARG A 70 19.88 -7.59 -15.48
C ARG A 70 18.95 -8.13 -14.38
N GLU A 71 18.46 -7.28 -13.47
CA GLU A 71 17.47 -7.71 -12.47
C GLU A 71 16.15 -8.16 -13.12
N ILE A 72 15.69 -7.45 -14.16
CA ILE A 72 14.52 -7.84 -14.95
C ILE A 72 14.75 -9.22 -15.61
N GLU A 73 15.89 -9.41 -16.26
CA GLU A 73 16.24 -10.67 -16.91
C GLU A 73 16.29 -11.83 -15.90
N ASN A 74 16.93 -11.62 -14.75
CA ASN A 74 17.00 -12.63 -13.70
C ASN A 74 15.61 -13.02 -13.18
N ALA A 75 14.73 -12.04 -12.95
CA ALA A 75 13.37 -12.28 -12.48
C ALA A 75 12.53 -13.06 -13.51
N LEU A 76 12.74 -12.80 -14.80
CA LEU A 76 12.09 -13.54 -15.89
C LEU A 76 12.62 -14.97 -16.02
N GLN A 77 13.92 -15.20 -15.85
CA GLN A 77 14.54 -16.52 -15.97
C GLN A 77 14.23 -17.45 -14.79
N ARG A 78 14.16 -16.92 -13.58
CA ARG A 78 13.91 -17.70 -12.36
C ARG A 78 12.44 -18.05 -12.14
N ASP A 79 11.55 -17.40 -12.88
CA ASP A 79 10.10 -17.48 -12.68
C ASP A 79 9.69 -17.11 -11.24
N ASP A 80 10.34 -16.08 -10.67
CA ASP A 80 10.10 -15.66 -9.29
C ASP A 80 8.62 -15.32 -9.06
N LEU A 81 8.06 -15.67 -7.89
CA LEU A 81 6.66 -15.37 -7.54
C LEU A 81 6.31 -13.88 -7.68
N ASN A 82 7.28 -13.00 -7.41
CA ASN A 82 7.13 -11.55 -7.48
C ASN A 82 7.77 -10.95 -8.74
N LYS A 83 8.04 -11.75 -9.79
CA LYS A 83 8.72 -11.29 -11.01
C LYS A 83 8.10 -10.03 -11.60
N TYR A 84 6.77 -9.95 -11.68
CA TYR A 84 6.10 -8.78 -12.25
C TYR A 84 6.25 -7.53 -11.38
N ASP A 85 6.29 -7.68 -10.05
CA ASP A 85 6.58 -6.58 -9.13
C ASP A 85 8.00 -6.05 -9.37
N ILE A 86 8.98 -6.94 -9.57
CA ILE A 86 10.35 -6.59 -9.92
C ILE A 86 10.39 -5.83 -11.25
N LEU A 87 9.70 -6.32 -12.28
CA LEU A 87 9.64 -5.68 -13.59
C LEU A 87 9.09 -4.25 -13.48
N VAL A 88 7.93 -4.08 -12.86
CA VAL A 88 7.31 -2.75 -12.68
C VAL A 88 8.24 -1.83 -11.89
N TYR A 89 8.86 -2.32 -10.82
CA TYR A 89 9.79 -1.54 -10.01
C TYR A 89 11.01 -1.07 -10.81
N GLN A 90 11.68 -1.96 -11.55
CA GLN A 90 12.88 -1.62 -12.29
C GLN A 90 12.58 -0.69 -13.48
N TYR A 91 11.53 -0.94 -14.25
CA TYR A 91 11.13 -0.03 -15.33
C TYR A 91 10.70 1.34 -14.81
N SER A 92 9.99 1.40 -13.67
CA SER A 92 9.63 2.66 -13.01
C SER A 92 10.87 3.49 -12.66
N ARG A 93 11.92 2.86 -12.14
CA ARG A 93 13.20 3.52 -11.86
C ARG A 93 13.89 4.05 -13.11
N LEU A 94 13.89 3.29 -14.20
CA LEU A 94 14.49 3.71 -15.46
C LEU A 94 13.76 4.94 -16.04
N ASN A 95 12.42 4.88 -16.06
CA ASN A 95 11.60 6.01 -16.48
C ASN A 95 11.74 7.21 -15.54
N ASN A 96 11.92 6.98 -14.24
CA ASN A 96 12.21 8.05 -13.28
C ASN A 96 13.53 8.75 -13.58
N ILE A 97 14.59 8.01 -13.93
CA ILE A 97 15.87 8.60 -14.36
C ILE A 97 15.66 9.43 -15.63
N ALA A 98 14.99 8.87 -16.66
CA ALA A 98 14.74 9.59 -17.91
C ALA A 98 13.99 10.90 -17.69
N ASN A 99 12.92 10.88 -16.88
CA ASN A 99 12.17 12.08 -16.51
C ASN A 99 13.03 13.10 -15.74
N ASN A 100 13.91 12.66 -14.85
CA ASN A 100 14.84 13.56 -14.14
C ASN A 100 15.88 14.17 -15.10
N ILE A 101 16.33 13.43 -16.11
CA ILE A 101 17.22 13.96 -17.15
C ILE A 101 16.50 15.03 -17.98
N TYR A 102 15.29 14.75 -18.48
CA TYR A 102 14.50 15.70 -19.25
C TYR A 102 14.18 17.00 -18.50
N THR A 103 13.99 16.92 -17.18
CA THR A 103 13.68 18.07 -16.32
C THR A 103 14.90 18.81 -15.78
N CYS A 104 16.12 18.42 -16.18
CA CYS A 104 17.36 19.07 -15.79
C CYS A 104 18.13 19.51 -17.05
N PRO A 105 18.19 20.82 -17.38
CA PRO A 105 18.80 21.29 -18.63
C PRO A 105 20.22 20.78 -18.86
N LYS A 106 21.05 20.75 -17.82
CA LYS A 106 22.43 20.26 -17.95
C LYS A 106 22.50 18.74 -18.11
N ALA A 107 21.65 17.99 -17.41
CA ALA A 107 21.59 16.53 -17.59
C ALA A 107 21.10 16.18 -18.99
N TYR A 108 20.10 16.90 -19.51
CA TYR A 108 19.61 16.76 -20.88
C TYR A 108 20.66 17.09 -21.93
N GLU A 109 21.47 18.15 -21.73
CA GLU A 109 22.61 18.45 -22.61
C GLU A 109 23.61 17.28 -22.67
N LEU A 110 23.91 16.66 -21.52
CA LEU A 110 24.86 15.55 -21.42
C LEU A 110 24.29 14.22 -21.95
N ILE A 111 22.99 14.00 -21.78
CA ILE A 111 22.27 12.78 -22.15
C ILE A 111 20.97 13.20 -22.86
N PRO A 112 21.02 13.58 -24.15
CA PRO A 112 19.87 14.16 -24.85
C PRO A 112 18.78 13.14 -25.21
N ARG A 113 19.10 11.84 -25.13
CA ARG A 113 18.20 10.73 -25.45
C ARG A 113 18.28 9.67 -24.35
N PRO A 114 17.81 9.96 -23.12
CA PRO A 114 17.72 8.94 -22.09
C PRO A 114 16.76 7.83 -22.55
N ALA A 115 17.05 6.58 -22.19
CA ALA A 115 16.22 5.45 -22.56
C ALA A 115 14.91 5.47 -21.77
N GLU A 116 13.81 5.23 -22.48
CA GLU A 116 12.46 5.19 -21.91
C GLU A 116 11.86 3.81 -22.14
N TYR A 117 11.07 3.37 -21.17
CA TYR A 117 10.51 2.04 -21.08
C TYR A 117 9.00 2.10 -20.80
N GLN A 118 8.29 3.01 -21.46
CA GLN A 118 6.87 3.25 -21.20
C GLN A 118 5.99 2.08 -21.69
N ALA A 119 6.32 1.49 -22.83
CA ALA A 119 5.60 0.32 -23.33
C ALA A 119 5.85 -0.91 -22.43
N GLU A 120 7.09 -1.09 -21.99
CA GLU A 120 7.52 -2.21 -21.18
C GLU A 120 6.94 -2.15 -19.77
N ILE A 121 6.89 -0.96 -19.14
CA ILE A 121 6.22 -0.83 -17.83
C ILE A 121 4.71 -1.03 -17.95
N ALA A 122 4.09 -0.56 -19.03
CA ALA A 122 2.65 -0.78 -19.26
C ALA A 122 2.34 -2.27 -19.40
N GLU A 123 3.13 -2.99 -20.19
CA GLU A 123 2.99 -4.44 -20.34
C GLU A 123 3.30 -5.19 -19.05
N ALA A 124 4.34 -4.79 -18.31
CA ALA A 124 4.66 -5.38 -17.01
C ALA A 124 3.51 -5.22 -16.01
N LYS A 125 2.89 -4.02 -15.94
CA LYS A 125 1.71 -3.76 -15.11
C LYS A 125 0.52 -4.60 -15.53
N ARG A 126 0.28 -4.73 -16.84
CA ARG A 126 -0.80 -5.59 -17.37
C ARG A 126 -0.61 -7.05 -16.96
N LYS A 127 0.61 -7.59 -17.10
CA LYS A 127 0.92 -8.96 -16.67
C LYS A 127 0.83 -9.14 -15.15
N ALA A 128 1.24 -8.13 -14.37
CA ALA A 128 1.10 -8.13 -12.91
C ALA A 128 -0.38 -8.23 -12.51
N ALA A 129 -1.23 -7.36 -13.09
CA ALA A 129 -2.67 -7.36 -12.86
C ALA A 129 -3.32 -8.68 -13.29
N GLU A 130 -2.92 -9.23 -14.43
CA GLU A 130 -3.40 -10.52 -14.92
C GLU A 130 -3.10 -11.69 -13.98
N ASN A 131 -1.84 -11.78 -13.52
CA ASN A 131 -1.41 -12.82 -12.60
C ASN A 131 -2.16 -12.70 -11.26
N LEU A 132 -2.17 -11.49 -10.67
CA LEU A 132 -2.85 -11.24 -9.40
C LEU A 132 -4.36 -11.51 -9.47
N TYR A 133 -5.01 -11.08 -10.55
CA TYR A 133 -6.42 -11.38 -10.77
C TYR A 133 -6.66 -12.90 -10.81
N THR A 134 -5.80 -13.65 -11.50
CA THR A 134 -5.91 -15.12 -11.58
C THR A 134 -5.70 -15.79 -10.21
N MET A 135 -4.71 -15.33 -9.44
CA MET A 135 -4.50 -15.78 -8.06
C MET A 135 -5.70 -15.44 -7.16
N GLY A 136 -6.31 -14.27 -7.36
CA GLY A 136 -7.51 -13.84 -6.67
C GLY A 136 -8.70 -14.76 -6.95
N GLU A 137 -8.95 -15.08 -8.22
CA GLU A 137 -10.00 -16.02 -8.62
C GLU A 137 -9.78 -17.42 -8.01
N GLN A 138 -8.53 -17.91 -8.06
CA GLN A 138 -8.18 -19.20 -7.49
C GLN A 138 -8.42 -19.22 -5.97
N ALA A 139 -7.98 -18.20 -5.24
CA ALA A 139 -8.22 -18.09 -3.81
C ALA A 139 -9.72 -17.97 -3.50
N LEU A 140 -10.45 -17.14 -4.23
CA LEU A 140 -11.89 -16.94 -4.02
C LEU A 140 -12.70 -18.22 -4.26
N SER A 141 -12.24 -19.11 -5.15
CA SER A 141 -12.89 -20.38 -5.47
C SER A 141 -13.08 -21.31 -4.25
N TYR A 142 -12.21 -21.22 -3.24
CA TYR A 142 -12.32 -22.01 -2.01
C TYR A 142 -13.46 -21.55 -1.09
N ARG A 143 -13.94 -20.31 -1.24
CA ARG A 143 -15.04 -19.71 -0.45
C ARG A 143 -14.86 -19.78 1.07
N THR A 144 -13.62 -19.80 1.56
CA THR A 144 -13.30 -19.69 2.99
C THR A 144 -12.96 -18.24 3.35
N LEU A 145 -13.13 -17.86 4.63
CA LEU A 145 -12.79 -16.52 5.12
C LEU A 145 -11.33 -16.15 4.82
N GLU A 146 -10.40 -17.08 5.10
CA GLU A 146 -8.96 -16.84 4.91
C GLU A 146 -8.61 -16.66 3.43
N GLN A 147 -9.08 -17.56 2.57
CA GLN A 147 -8.80 -17.48 1.14
C GLN A 147 -9.47 -16.27 0.49
N SER A 148 -10.65 -15.86 0.95
CA SER A 148 -11.33 -14.66 0.44
C SER A 148 -10.61 -13.38 0.84
N ARG A 149 -9.94 -13.33 2.00
CA ARG A 149 -9.07 -12.20 2.38
C ARG A 149 -7.82 -12.11 1.50
N ILE A 150 -7.25 -13.26 1.15
CA ILE A 150 -6.14 -13.36 0.19
C ILE A 150 -6.61 -12.87 -1.18
N ALA A 151 -7.77 -13.34 -1.65
CA ALA A 151 -8.36 -12.91 -2.91
C ALA A 151 -8.61 -11.39 -2.94
N TYR A 152 -9.20 -10.84 -1.87
CA TYR A 152 -9.43 -9.41 -1.73
C TYR A 152 -8.14 -8.60 -1.88
N SER A 153 -7.05 -9.03 -1.23
CA SER A 153 -5.73 -8.40 -1.36
C SER A 153 -5.20 -8.45 -2.80
N HIS A 154 -5.30 -9.61 -3.45
CA HIS A 154 -4.86 -9.77 -4.84
C HIS A 154 -5.64 -8.88 -5.82
N PHE A 155 -6.97 -8.82 -5.70
CA PHE A 155 -7.79 -7.96 -6.56
C PHE A 155 -7.49 -6.47 -6.36
N ASN A 156 -7.30 -6.03 -5.12
CA ASN A 156 -6.88 -4.65 -4.85
C ASN A 156 -5.53 -4.32 -5.51
N ARG A 157 -4.52 -5.20 -5.37
CA ARG A 157 -3.23 -5.03 -6.04
C ARG A 157 -3.33 -5.08 -7.56
N ALA A 158 -4.20 -5.92 -8.12
CA ALA A 158 -4.44 -5.95 -9.56
C ALA A 158 -5.00 -4.59 -10.04
N ASN A 159 -5.94 -4.00 -9.29
CA ASN A 159 -6.49 -2.68 -9.56
C ASN A 159 -5.46 -1.55 -9.39
N GLU A 160 -4.50 -1.67 -8.48
CA GLU A 160 -3.38 -0.72 -8.33
C GLU A 160 -2.46 -0.72 -9.56
N TYR A 161 -2.19 -1.88 -10.15
CA TYR A 161 -1.38 -1.98 -11.37
C TYR A 161 -2.13 -1.51 -12.61
N VAL A 162 -3.37 -1.97 -12.79
CA VAL A 162 -4.25 -1.57 -13.89
C VAL A 162 -5.63 -1.29 -13.32
N TYR A 163 -5.97 -0.01 -13.23
CA TYR A 163 -7.26 0.43 -12.72
C TYR A 163 -8.40 -0.15 -13.56
N GLY A 164 -9.37 -0.77 -12.90
CA GLY A 164 -10.49 -1.41 -13.58
C GLY A 164 -10.09 -2.60 -14.46
N TYR A 165 -9.03 -3.33 -14.11
CA TYR A 165 -8.64 -4.54 -14.83
C TYR A 165 -9.80 -5.55 -14.89
N LYS A 166 -10.35 -5.81 -16.09
CA LYS A 166 -11.54 -6.66 -16.28
C LYS A 166 -12.72 -6.18 -15.42
N ASP A 167 -13.26 -7.04 -14.56
CA ASP A 167 -14.33 -6.80 -13.60
C ASP A 167 -13.80 -6.74 -12.15
N VAL A 168 -12.54 -6.32 -11.95
CA VAL A 168 -11.87 -6.35 -10.64
C VAL A 168 -12.67 -5.68 -9.52
N PHE A 169 -13.45 -4.63 -9.79
CA PHE A 169 -14.31 -4.00 -8.78
C PHE A 169 -15.37 -4.97 -8.23
N ASN A 170 -16.04 -5.70 -9.11
CA ASN A 170 -17.02 -6.72 -8.71
C ASN A 170 -16.34 -7.82 -7.89
N LYS A 171 -15.11 -8.19 -8.27
CA LYS A 171 -14.32 -9.21 -7.56
C LYS A 171 -13.82 -8.75 -6.21
N ILE A 172 -13.47 -7.47 -6.05
CA ILE A 172 -13.16 -6.86 -4.77
C ILE A 172 -14.38 -6.93 -3.84
N ASP A 173 -15.56 -6.56 -4.33
CA ASP A 173 -16.79 -6.59 -3.54
C ASP A 173 -17.19 -8.02 -3.17
N GLU A 174 -17.11 -8.96 -4.12
CA GLU A 174 -17.37 -10.38 -3.89
C GLU A 174 -16.39 -10.96 -2.85
N ALA A 175 -15.10 -10.73 -3.02
CA ALA A 175 -14.08 -11.19 -2.09
C ALA A 175 -14.26 -10.56 -0.70
N LEU A 176 -14.61 -9.29 -0.61
CA LEU A 176 -14.90 -8.61 0.67
C LEU A 176 -16.06 -9.25 1.41
N TYR A 177 -17.15 -9.56 0.68
CA TYR A 177 -18.32 -10.24 1.24
C TYR A 177 -17.96 -11.60 1.85
N TYR A 178 -17.19 -12.42 1.12
CA TYR A 178 -16.76 -13.73 1.62
C TYR A 178 -15.63 -13.67 2.66
N ALA A 179 -14.82 -12.61 2.65
CA ALA A 179 -13.75 -12.37 3.61
C ALA A 179 -14.27 -11.93 4.99
N THR A 180 -15.48 -11.36 5.02
CA THR A 180 -16.08 -10.74 6.21
C THR A 180 -16.73 -11.78 7.11
N LEU A 181 -16.25 -11.85 8.34
CA LEU A 181 -16.88 -12.60 9.42
C LEU A 181 -18.16 -11.90 9.84
N ARG A 182 -19.28 -12.43 9.38
CA ARG A 182 -20.64 -12.01 9.74
C ARG A 182 -21.04 -12.64 11.10
N VAL A 183 -21.22 -11.78 12.10
CA VAL A 183 -21.62 -12.15 13.47
C VAL A 183 -23.05 -11.67 13.71
N LEU A 184 -23.96 -12.58 14.02
CA LEU A 184 -25.32 -12.23 14.40
C LEU A 184 -25.38 -11.97 15.90
N VAL A 185 -25.93 -10.82 16.29
CA VAL A 185 -26.02 -10.40 17.68
C VAL A 185 -27.48 -10.48 18.13
N GLU A 186 -27.73 -11.31 19.13
CA GLU A 186 -29.02 -11.40 19.81
C GLU A 186 -29.01 -10.47 21.03
N ARG A 187 -30.05 -9.65 21.13
CA ARG A 187 -30.25 -8.74 22.24
C ARG A 187 -30.79 -9.51 23.44
N PRO A 188 -30.45 -9.10 24.66
CA PRO A 188 -31.04 -9.69 25.85
C PRO A 188 -32.54 -9.40 25.94
N ILE A 189 -33.29 -10.39 26.42
CA ILE A 189 -34.69 -10.22 26.78
C ILE A 189 -34.75 -9.99 28.29
N THR A 190 -35.22 -8.81 28.72
CA THR A 190 -35.31 -8.45 30.13
C THR A 190 -36.75 -8.16 30.56
N ALA A 191 -37.01 -8.10 31.87
CA ALA A 191 -38.32 -7.68 32.37
C ALA A 191 -38.69 -6.29 31.84
N GLY A 192 -39.97 -6.08 31.50
CA GLY A 192 -40.42 -4.91 30.72
C GLY A 192 -39.99 -3.53 31.24
N LYS A 193 -39.74 -3.37 32.55
CA LYS A 193 -39.23 -2.12 33.15
C LYS A 193 -37.79 -1.77 32.74
N TYR A 194 -36.99 -2.73 32.28
CA TYR A 194 -35.58 -2.55 31.91
C TYR A 194 -35.30 -2.75 30.42
N GLN A 195 -36.30 -3.18 29.64
CA GLN A 195 -36.15 -3.52 28.23
C GLN A 195 -35.61 -2.34 27.39
N LEU A 196 -36.12 -1.12 27.62
CA LEU A 196 -35.66 0.08 26.91
C LEU A 196 -34.17 0.36 27.17
N SER A 197 -33.73 0.23 28.42
CA SER A 197 -32.33 0.43 28.81
C SER A 197 -31.42 -0.66 28.22
N ALA A 198 -31.89 -1.90 28.20
CA ALA A 198 -31.17 -3.03 27.60
C ALA A 198 -31.01 -2.87 26.08
N GLU A 199 -32.04 -2.41 25.38
CA GLU A 199 -31.99 -2.11 23.95
C GLU A 199 -31.04 -0.96 23.64
N PHE A 200 -31.13 0.14 24.40
CA PHE A 200 -30.23 1.28 24.24
C PHE A 200 -28.76 0.88 24.42
N PHE A 201 -28.45 0.14 25.48
CA PHE A 201 -27.10 -0.38 25.72
C PHE A 201 -26.63 -1.28 24.56
N SER A 202 -27.47 -2.23 24.15
CA SER A 202 -27.12 -3.19 23.09
C SER A 202 -26.84 -2.48 21.75
N ASN A 203 -27.64 -1.47 21.40
CA ASN A 203 -27.44 -0.70 20.17
C ASN A 203 -26.11 0.07 20.19
N ASN A 204 -25.78 0.72 21.32
CA ASN A 204 -24.51 1.42 21.47
C ASN A 204 -23.32 0.47 21.42
N LEU A 205 -23.44 -0.70 22.07
CA LEU A 205 -22.40 -1.71 22.05
C LEU A 205 -22.15 -2.25 20.63
N ILE A 206 -23.20 -2.61 19.90
CA ILE A 206 -23.10 -3.10 18.53
C ILE A 206 -22.51 -2.03 17.61
N ALA A 207 -22.94 -0.77 17.75
CA ALA A 207 -22.40 0.34 16.98
C ALA A 207 -20.89 0.53 17.24
N GLU A 208 -20.48 0.50 18.50
CA GLU A 208 -19.07 0.63 18.89
C GLU A 208 -18.23 -0.56 18.41
N MET A 209 -18.73 -1.79 18.58
CA MET A 209 -18.07 -3.00 18.07
C MET A 209 -17.91 -2.95 16.54
N THR A 210 -18.94 -2.49 15.83
CA THR A 210 -18.88 -2.28 14.37
C THR A 210 -17.82 -1.26 14.02
N ARG A 211 -17.81 -0.09 14.69
CA ARG A 211 -16.81 0.96 14.47
C ARG A 211 -15.38 0.46 14.70
N GLN A 212 -15.13 -0.28 15.79
CA GLN A 212 -13.81 -0.82 16.10
C GLN A 212 -13.36 -1.96 15.16
N SER A 213 -14.29 -2.55 14.41
CA SER A 213 -14.03 -3.69 13.52
C SER A 213 -14.06 -3.36 12.03
N GLN A 214 -14.33 -2.11 11.64
CA GLN A 214 -14.44 -1.67 10.23
C GLN A 214 -13.25 -2.09 9.34
N HIS A 215 -12.05 -2.21 9.89
CA HIS A 215 -10.84 -2.61 9.15
C HIS A 215 -10.40 -4.06 9.41
N LYS A 216 -11.24 -4.88 10.04
CA LYS A 216 -10.88 -6.23 10.51
C LYS A 216 -11.60 -7.36 9.80
N PHE A 217 -12.33 -7.08 8.71
CA PHE A 217 -13.20 -8.07 8.04
C PHE A 217 -14.17 -8.75 9.01
N ILE A 218 -14.78 -7.96 9.91
CA ILE A 218 -15.82 -8.43 10.81
C ILE A 218 -16.97 -7.44 10.70
N ARG A 219 -18.20 -7.97 10.66
CA ARG A 219 -19.40 -7.16 10.71
C ARG A 219 -20.43 -7.80 11.63
N PHE A 220 -20.93 -6.98 12.54
CA PHE A 220 -22.00 -7.34 13.46
C PHE A 220 -23.34 -6.96 12.84
N TYR A 221 -24.33 -7.85 12.98
CA TYR A 221 -25.69 -7.66 12.50
C TYR A 221 -26.65 -7.89 13.64
N THR A 222 -27.72 -7.09 13.73
CA THR A 222 -28.86 -7.43 14.60
C THR A 222 -29.71 -8.51 13.93
N ILE A 223 -30.56 -9.19 14.71
CA ILE A 223 -31.50 -10.18 14.17
C ILE A 223 -32.43 -9.54 13.14
N GLU A 224 -32.94 -8.33 13.42
CA GLU A 224 -33.86 -7.61 12.53
C GLU A 224 -33.16 -7.22 11.22
N GLU A 225 -31.92 -6.72 11.30
CA GLU A 225 -31.12 -6.40 10.12
C GLU A 225 -30.88 -7.65 9.27
N ALA A 226 -30.45 -8.75 9.89
CA ALA A 226 -30.21 -10.01 9.20
C ALA A 226 -31.47 -10.55 8.50
N GLN A 227 -32.63 -10.45 9.15
CA GLN A 227 -33.92 -10.82 8.55
C GLN A 227 -34.28 -9.93 7.36
N SER A 228 -34.10 -8.61 7.48
CA SER A 228 -34.36 -7.66 6.39
C SER A 228 -33.49 -7.91 5.16
N LEU A 229 -32.23 -8.31 5.39
CA LEU A 229 -31.26 -8.66 4.35
C LEU A 229 -31.43 -10.10 3.84
N LYS A 230 -32.37 -10.87 4.41
CA LYS A 230 -32.56 -12.30 4.15
C LYS A 230 -31.24 -13.09 4.31
N MET A 231 -30.44 -12.70 5.30
CA MET A 231 -29.17 -13.37 5.59
C MET A 231 -29.43 -14.81 6.03
N ASN A 232 -28.75 -15.73 5.37
CA ASN A 232 -28.95 -17.17 5.51
C ASN A 232 -27.67 -17.93 5.89
N ASN A 233 -26.56 -17.22 6.14
CA ASN A 233 -25.24 -17.82 6.33
C ASN A 233 -24.39 -17.22 7.47
N PRO A 234 -24.93 -16.77 8.61
CA PRO A 234 -24.12 -16.21 9.69
C PRO A 234 -23.01 -17.18 10.13
N HIS A 235 -21.82 -16.67 10.45
CA HIS A 235 -20.70 -17.52 10.86
C HIS A 235 -20.69 -17.74 12.37
N GLN A 236 -21.15 -16.74 13.13
CA GLN A 236 -21.14 -16.75 14.59
C GLN A 236 -22.41 -16.10 15.12
N PHE A 237 -22.81 -16.54 16.30
CA PHE A 237 -23.89 -15.97 17.08
C PHE A 237 -23.32 -15.45 18.38
N LEU A 238 -23.62 -14.21 18.71
CA LEU A 238 -23.28 -13.56 19.97
C LEU A 238 -24.58 -13.28 20.69
N ILE A 239 -24.82 -14.00 21.78
CA ILE A 239 -26.02 -13.85 22.60
C ILE A 239 -25.63 -13.11 23.86
N PHE A 240 -26.23 -11.94 24.06
CA PHE A 240 -26.08 -11.22 25.32
C PHE A 240 -27.17 -11.68 26.28
N ASP A 241 -26.77 -12.10 27.48
CA ASP A 241 -27.67 -12.41 28.58
C ASP A 241 -27.50 -11.37 29.70
N PHE A 242 -28.62 -10.91 30.26
CA PHE A 242 -28.66 -9.93 31.33
C PHE A 242 -29.41 -10.54 32.51
N THR A 243 -28.65 -10.92 33.53
CA THR A 243 -29.19 -11.47 34.76
C THR A 243 -29.38 -10.36 35.78
N ASP A 244 -30.61 -10.19 36.28
CA ASP A 244 -30.91 -9.32 37.41
C ASP A 244 -30.62 -10.09 38.72
N TYR A 245 -29.71 -9.59 39.54
CA TYR A 245 -29.46 -10.13 40.87
C TYR A 245 -30.04 -9.17 41.90
N THR A 246 -31.14 -9.57 42.52
CA THR A 246 -31.65 -8.89 43.71
C THR A 246 -30.86 -9.35 44.93
N ILE A 247 -29.97 -8.51 45.45
CA ILE A 247 -29.38 -8.73 46.78
C ILE A 247 -30.49 -8.45 47.79
N GLY A 248 -31.18 -9.49 48.24
CA GLY A 248 -32.14 -9.39 49.32
C GLY A 248 -31.45 -8.84 50.57
N ASN A 249 -32.02 -7.80 51.18
CA ASN A 249 -31.60 -7.35 52.50
C ASN A 249 -31.59 -8.56 53.44
N VAL A 250 -30.39 -9.05 53.78
CA VAL A 250 -30.21 -9.95 54.91
C VAL A 250 -30.55 -9.09 56.12
N ARG A 251 -31.78 -9.22 56.63
CA ARG A 251 -32.12 -8.63 57.93
C ARG A 251 -31.31 -9.42 58.95
N GLU A 252 -30.36 -8.73 59.59
CA GLU A 252 -29.71 -9.16 60.83
C GLU A 252 -30.74 -9.40 61.93
#